data_AF-A0A251XFZ5-F1
#
_entry.id   AF-A0A251XFZ5-F1
#
_cell.length_a   1.000
_cell.length_b   1.000
_cell.length_c   1.000
_cell.angle_alpha   90.00
_cell.angle_beta   90.00
_cell.angle_gamma   90.00
#
_symmetry.space_group_name_H-M   'P 1'
#
loop_
_entity.id
_entity.type
_entity.pdbx_description
1 polymer ?
#
loop_
_entity_poly.entity_id
_entity_poly.type
_entity_poly.pdbx_seq_one_letter_code
_entity_poly.pdbx_strand_id
1 'polypeptide(L)'
;MTKRIRRGLSASAAATLVVASALLAGGSAQAAGTTPPRPTVHTQKAYAPEDDFTAHWTRADAKQIAKLSDPTAAPRTNSMPEALTMPQVPQDFPTMTDQAYVWDTWPLTDSSGQTYSVDGYDVIFALTAPRTLSFDDRHTYAKIGYFTRPTGIPSEQRPENGGWTYQGNVFEDGVTDGIFPDQSFTQQAEWSDPRG
;
A
#
# COMPACT_ATOMS: atom_id res chain seq x y z
N MET A 1 -53.07 12.23 81.97
CA MET A 1 -53.09 10.91 82.62
C MET A 1 -51.85 10.13 82.19
N THR A 2 -50.97 9.85 83.15
CA THR A 2 -50.25 8.57 83.39
C THR A 2 -50.23 7.57 82.22
N LYS A 3 -49.11 6.95 81.81
CA LYS A 3 -48.10 6.24 82.60
C LYS A 3 -47.00 5.72 81.64
N ARG A 4 -45.74 5.71 82.12
CA ARG A 4 -44.78 4.56 82.17
C ARG A 4 -44.60 3.67 80.92
N ILE A 5 -43.43 3.49 80.30
CA ILE A 5 -42.10 2.99 80.73
C ILE A 5 -41.76 1.69 79.96
N ARG A 6 -40.56 1.70 79.34
CA ARG A 6 -39.57 0.63 79.08
C ARG A 6 -39.81 -0.51 78.06
N ARG A 7 -38.90 -0.48 77.07
CA ARG A 7 -37.83 -1.44 76.70
C ARG A 7 -38.17 -2.92 76.49
N GLY A 8 -37.76 -3.40 75.31
CA GLY A 8 -37.26 -4.75 75.01
C GLY A 8 -36.99 -4.85 73.50
N LEU A 9 -35.76 -4.59 73.02
CA LEU A 9 -34.68 -5.54 72.73
C LEU A 9 -35.01 -6.60 71.66
N SER A 10 -34.34 -6.43 70.51
CA SER A 10 -33.68 -7.45 69.70
C SER A 10 -34.52 -8.44 68.87
N ALA A 11 -34.44 -8.30 67.54
CA ALA A 11 -33.88 -9.36 66.69
C ALA A 11 -33.61 -8.82 65.27
N SER A 12 -32.41 -9.09 64.80
CA SER A 12 -31.87 -8.76 63.49
C SER A 12 -32.60 -9.48 62.35
N ALA A 13 -32.83 -8.77 61.24
CA ALA A 13 -32.80 -9.34 59.89
C ALA A 13 -32.59 -8.20 58.88
N ALA A 14 -31.33 -7.87 58.62
CA ALA A 14 -30.93 -7.11 57.45
C ALA A 14 -30.67 -8.09 56.30
N ALA A 15 -31.33 -7.89 55.15
CA ALA A 15 -30.75 -8.05 53.81
C ALA A 15 -31.82 -7.79 52.74
N THR A 16 -31.87 -6.51 52.36
CA THR A 16 -31.95 -5.95 51.01
C THR A 16 -32.62 -6.75 49.89
N LEU A 17 -33.65 -6.12 49.31
CA LEU A 17 -34.37 -6.55 48.11
C LEU A 17 -33.46 -6.81 46.91
N VAL A 18 -33.84 -7.89 46.21
CA VAL A 18 -33.47 -8.28 44.85
C VAL A 18 -33.78 -7.17 43.84
N VAL A 19 -32.79 -6.77 43.03
CA VAL A 19 -33.04 -6.21 41.70
C VAL A 19 -32.11 -6.87 40.69
N ALA A 20 -32.71 -7.28 39.59
CA ALA A 20 -32.26 -8.23 38.61
C ALA A 20 -31.00 -7.82 37.83
N SER A 21 -30.20 -8.85 37.54
CA SER A 21 -29.10 -8.85 36.58
C SER A 21 -29.62 -8.63 35.16
N ALA A 22 -29.11 -7.61 34.47
CA ALA A 22 -29.11 -7.54 33.02
C ALA A 22 -27.66 -7.48 32.56
N LEU A 23 -27.10 -8.66 32.30
CA LEU A 23 -25.88 -8.82 31.52
C LEU A 23 -26.14 -8.20 30.15
N LEU A 24 -25.56 -7.03 29.90
CA LEU A 24 -25.36 -6.54 28.54
C LEU A 24 -24.33 -7.46 27.89
N ALA A 25 -24.82 -8.56 27.34
CA ALA A 25 -24.12 -9.26 26.27
C ALA A 25 -23.97 -8.25 25.14
N GLY A 26 -22.80 -7.60 25.08
CA GLY A 26 -22.32 -6.95 23.88
C GLY A 26 -22.15 -8.04 22.85
N GLY A 27 -23.24 -8.36 22.14
CA GLY A 27 -23.20 -9.23 20.98
C GLY A 27 -22.16 -8.64 20.05
N SER A 28 -21.14 -9.43 19.74
CA SER A 28 -20.33 -9.21 18.57
C SER A 28 -21.30 -8.99 17.42
N ALA A 29 -21.25 -7.81 16.80
CA ALA A 29 -21.91 -7.60 15.54
C ALA A 29 -21.29 -8.60 14.57
N GLN A 30 -21.90 -9.79 14.43
CA GLN A 30 -21.70 -10.61 13.27
C GLN A 30 -22.03 -9.69 12.10
N ALA A 31 -21.00 -9.31 11.35
CA ALA A 31 -21.20 -8.66 10.07
C ALA A 31 -22.16 -9.55 9.28
N ALA A 32 -23.39 -9.06 9.11
CA ALA A 32 -24.44 -9.78 8.42
C ALA A 32 -23.88 -10.15 7.03
N GLY A 33 -23.74 -11.46 6.79
CA GLY A 33 -23.26 -12.02 5.55
C GLY A 33 -24.18 -11.62 4.41
N THR A 34 -23.88 -10.52 3.75
CA THR A 34 -24.41 -10.26 2.42
C THR A 34 -23.49 -11.02 1.46
N THR A 35 -24.03 -12.05 0.80
CA THR A 35 -23.31 -12.68 -0.31
C THR A 35 -22.91 -11.57 -1.28
N PRO A 36 -21.61 -11.39 -1.57
CA PRO A 36 -21.18 -10.32 -2.46
C PRO A 36 -21.86 -10.48 -3.83
N PRO A 37 -22.17 -9.37 -4.53
CA PRO A 37 -22.85 -9.44 -5.82
C PRO A 37 -22.06 -10.30 -6.79
N ARG A 38 -22.71 -10.85 -7.82
CA ARG A 38 -21.98 -11.48 -8.93
C ARG A 38 -21.13 -10.40 -9.64
N PRO A 39 -19.93 -10.75 -10.14
CA PRO A 39 -19.12 -9.82 -10.94
C PRO A 39 -19.86 -9.44 -12.24
N THR A 40 -19.48 -8.32 -12.82
CA THR A 40 -19.98 -7.88 -14.12
C THR A 40 -19.47 -8.82 -15.21
N VAL A 41 -20.31 -9.12 -16.20
CA VAL A 41 -19.89 -9.94 -17.35
C VAL A 41 -19.02 -9.09 -18.28
N HIS A 42 -17.77 -9.50 -18.47
CA HIS A 42 -16.83 -8.89 -19.41
C HIS A 42 -16.59 -9.84 -20.57
N THR A 43 -16.79 -9.39 -21.81
CA THR A 43 -16.73 -10.25 -23.01
C THR A 43 -15.33 -10.45 -23.57
N GLN A 44 -14.38 -9.60 -23.17
CA GLN A 44 -13.03 -9.50 -23.77
C GLN A 44 -13.04 -9.20 -25.28
N LYS A 45 -14.16 -8.70 -25.81
CA LYS A 45 -14.25 -8.26 -27.21
C LYS A 45 -13.23 -7.14 -27.44
N ALA A 46 -12.44 -7.27 -28.51
CA ALA A 46 -11.56 -6.21 -28.98
C ALA A 46 -12.35 -5.11 -29.72
N TYR A 47 -11.86 -3.89 -29.59
CA TYR A 47 -12.33 -2.68 -30.28
C TYR A 47 -11.14 -2.04 -31.00
N ALA A 48 -11.38 -1.20 -31.99
CA ALA A 48 -10.29 -0.41 -32.58
C ALA A 48 -9.75 0.57 -31.52
N PRO A 49 -8.43 0.86 -31.50
CA PRO A 49 -7.87 1.81 -30.53
C PRO A 49 -8.51 3.20 -30.56
N GLU A 50 -9.06 3.61 -31.71
CA GLU A 50 -9.71 4.89 -31.92
C GLU A 50 -11.22 4.90 -31.59
N ASP A 51 -11.79 3.74 -31.23
CA ASP A 51 -13.20 3.64 -30.84
C ASP A 51 -13.45 4.35 -29.48
N ASP A 52 -14.68 4.79 -29.24
CA ASP A 52 -15.11 5.46 -28.01
C ASP A 52 -15.43 4.50 -26.84
N PHE A 53 -15.15 3.20 -27.01
CA PHE A 53 -15.40 2.21 -25.97
C PHE A 53 -14.43 2.34 -24.80
N THR A 54 -14.97 2.41 -23.58
CA THR A 54 -14.17 2.40 -22.34
C THR A 54 -14.55 1.21 -21.47
N ALA A 55 -13.58 0.35 -21.16
CA ALA A 55 -13.75 -0.72 -20.19
C ALA A 55 -13.88 -0.15 -18.77
N HIS A 56 -14.74 -0.75 -17.95
CA HIS A 56 -14.97 -0.29 -16.58
C HIS A 56 -14.64 -1.41 -15.61
N TRP A 57 -13.72 -1.14 -14.68
CA TRP A 57 -13.60 -1.95 -13.48
C TRP A 57 -14.74 -1.58 -12.52
N THR A 58 -15.80 -2.38 -12.50
CA THR A 58 -17.03 -2.00 -11.82
C THR A 58 -16.97 -2.26 -10.32
N ARG A 59 -17.88 -1.65 -9.55
CA ARG A 59 -18.04 -1.94 -8.12
C ARG A 59 -18.36 -3.41 -7.85
N ALA A 60 -19.08 -4.10 -8.75
CA ALA A 60 -19.41 -5.51 -8.60
C ALA A 60 -18.16 -6.39 -8.73
N ASP A 61 -17.23 -6.02 -9.61
CA ASP A 61 -15.95 -6.70 -9.79
C ASP A 61 -15.04 -6.45 -8.57
N ALA A 62 -14.89 -5.19 -8.15
CA ALA A 62 -14.06 -4.83 -6.99
C ALA A 62 -14.52 -5.53 -5.70
N LYS A 63 -15.84 -5.72 -5.50
CA LYS A 63 -16.39 -6.45 -4.35
C LYS A 63 -16.02 -7.93 -4.33
N GLN A 64 -15.52 -8.50 -5.43
CA GLN A 64 -14.99 -9.87 -5.39
C GLN A 64 -13.73 -9.98 -4.53
N ILE A 65 -12.95 -8.90 -4.36
CA ILE A 65 -11.77 -8.90 -3.48
C ILE A 65 -12.18 -9.22 -2.03
N ALA A 66 -13.24 -8.58 -1.53
CA ALA A 66 -13.77 -8.85 -0.20
C ALA A 66 -14.29 -10.30 -0.04
N LYS A 67 -14.79 -10.91 -1.13
CA LYS A 67 -15.21 -12.32 -1.14
C LYS A 67 -14.03 -13.28 -0.96
N LEU A 68 -12.85 -12.91 -1.46
CA LEU A 68 -11.64 -13.73 -1.38
C LEU A 68 -10.97 -13.65 -0.01
N SER A 69 -11.24 -12.58 0.75
CA SER A 69 -10.70 -12.38 2.09
C SER A 69 -11.32 -13.37 3.09
N ASP A 70 -10.49 -14.07 3.86
CA ASP A 70 -10.88 -14.85 5.02
C ASP A 70 -11.33 -13.90 6.15
N PRO A 71 -12.63 -13.90 6.54
CA PRO A 71 -13.12 -13.02 7.59
C PRO A 71 -12.71 -13.48 9.00
N THR A 72 -12.10 -14.66 9.13
CA THR A 72 -11.65 -15.24 10.40
C THR A 72 -10.15 -15.09 10.64
N ALA A 73 -9.42 -14.51 9.70
CA ALA A 73 -8.00 -14.21 9.83
C ALA A 73 -7.72 -13.42 11.12
N ALA A 74 -6.77 -13.90 11.91
CA ALA A 74 -6.38 -13.26 13.16
C ALA A 74 -5.69 -11.91 12.92
N PRO A 75 -5.61 -11.03 13.94
CA PRO A 75 -4.82 -9.80 13.82
C PRO A 75 -3.39 -10.09 13.37
N ARG A 76 -2.89 -9.32 12.40
CA ARG A 76 -1.55 -9.44 11.79
C ARG A 76 -1.32 -10.71 10.97
N THR A 77 -2.37 -11.44 10.58
CA THR A 77 -2.29 -12.52 9.57
C THR A 77 -2.92 -12.07 8.26
N ASN A 78 -2.36 -12.52 7.12
CA ASN A 78 -2.94 -12.24 5.81
C ASN A 78 -4.31 -12.95 5.69
N SER A 79 -5.31 -12.26 5.16
CA SER A 79 -6.64 -12.81 4.89
C SER A 79 -6.84 -13.23 3.43
N MET A 80 -5.92 -12.86 2.53
CA MET A 80 -6.07 -13.10 1.10
C MET A 80 -5.55 -14.48 0.68
N PRO A 81 -6.03 -15.05 -0.44
CA PRO A 81 -5.49 -16.29 -0.98
C PRO A 81 -3.99 -16.16 -1.27
N GLU A 82 -3.21 -17.16 -0.86
CA GLU A 82 -1.75 -17.18 -1.02
C GLU A 82 -1.32 -17.02 -2.48
N ALA A 83 -2.02 -17.67 -3.42
CA ALA A 83 -1.76 -17.57 -4.86
C ALA A 83 -1.91 -16.14 -5.43
N LEU A 84 -2.54 -15.22 -4.70
CA LEU A 84 -2.75 -13.82 -5.08
C LEU A 84 -2.05 -12.85 -4.11
N THR A 85 -1.23 -13.37 -3.21
CA THR A 85 -0.51 -12.57 -2.21
C THR A 85 0.97 -12.56 -2.55
N MET A 86 1.58 -11.38 -2.52
CA MET A 86 3.03 -11.25 -2.64
C MET A 86 3.72 -11.99 -1.47
N PRO A 87 4.79 -12.76 -1.70
CA PRO A 87 5.57 -13.36 -0.63
C PRO A 87 6.05 -12.31 0.38
N GLN A 88 6.16 -12.70 1.66
CA GLN A 88 6.60 -11.78 2.71
C GLN A 88 8.05 -11.33 2.45
N VAL A 89 8.24 -10.02 2.34
CA VAL A 89 9.57 -9.41 2.29
C VAL A 89 10.14 -9.33 3.71
N PRO A 90 11.40 -9.75 3.94
CA PRO A 90 12.06 -9.61 5.23
C PRO A 90 12.10 -8.14 5.68
N GLN A 91 11.91 -7.89 6.98
CA GLN A 91 12.03 -6.52 7.51
C GLN A 91 13.47 -5.99 7.45
N ASP A 92 14.44 -6.88 7.59
CA ASP A 92 15.86 -6.60 7.39
C ASP A 92 16.21 -6.78 5.90
N PHE A 93 15.78 -5.82 5.08
CA PHE A 93 16.06 -5.81 3.65
C PHE A 93 17.25 -4.90 3.33
N PRO A 94 18.09 -5.25 2.34
CA PRO A 94 19.22 -4.43 1.94
C PRO A 94 18.73 -3.13 1.27
N THR A 95 19.51 -2.06 1.42
CA THR A 95 19.29 -0.82 0.69
C THR A 95 20.14 -0.80 -0.58
N MET A 96 19.52 -0.54 -1.73
CA MET A 96 20.22 -0.48 -3.02
C MET A 96 21.21 0.71 -3.10
N THR A 97 20.90 1.83 -2.45
CA THR A 97 21.77 3.01 -2.33
C THR A 97 21.43 3.82 -1.08
N ASP A 98 22.46 4.28 -0.37
CA ASP A 98 22.31 5.19 0.77
C ASP A 98 22.20 6.65 0.34
N GLN A 99 22.32 6.94 -0.96
CA GLN A 99 22.40 8.31 -1.48
C GLN A 99 21.02 8.96 -1.70
N ALA A 100 19.98 8.16 -1.99
CA ALA A 100 18.65 8.66 -2.32
C ALA A 100 17.57 7.69 -1.83
N TYR A 101 16.36 8.20 -1.61
CA TYR A 101 15.16 7.38 -1.65
C TYR A 101 14.93 6.94 -3.09
N VAL A 102 14.42 5.72 -3.29
CA VAL A 102 14.14 5.15 -4.61
C VAL A 102 12.77 4.50 -4.56
N TRP A 103 11.90 4.77 -5.55
CA TRP A 103 10.60 4.11 -5.66
C TRP A 103 10.32 3.65 -7.10
N ASP A 104 9.27 4.11 -7.77
CA ASP A 104 8.88 3.67 -9.12
C ASP A 104 10.12 3.48 -10.00
N THR A 105 10.32 2.26 -10.50
CA THR A 105 11.53 1.85 -11.21
C THR A 105 11.14 1.16 -12.51
N TRP A 106 11.80 1.52 -13.61
CA TRP A 106 11.57 0.91 -14.91
C TRP A 106 12.89 0.59 -15.63
N PRO A 107 12.96 -0.53 -16.36
CA PRO A 107 14.12 -0.87 -17.18
C PRO A 107 14.12 -0.11 -18.50
N LEU A 108 15.27 -0.11 -19.18
CA LEU A 108 15.34 0.27 -20.59
C LEU A 108 14.59 -0.78 -21.44
N THR A 109 13.60 -0.36 -22.23
CA THR A 109 12.78 -1.26 -23.07
C THR A 109 12.65 -0.81 -24.52
N ASP A 110 12.34 -1.77 -25.40
CA ASP A 110 11.89 -1.48 -26.76
C ASP A 110 10.35 -1.43 -26.87
N SER A 111 9.84 -1.17 -28.07
CA SER A 111 8.39 -1.15 -28.35
C SER A 111 7.65 -2.46 -28.08
N SER A 112 8.36 -3.58 -27.91
CA SER A 112 7.79 -4.88 -27.54
C SER A 112 7.77 -5.13 -26.03
N GLY A 113 8.36 -4.22 -25.24
CA GLY A 113 8.54 -4.37 -23.80
C GLY A 113 9.73 -5.26 -23.43
N GLN A 114 10.59 -5.63 -24.39
CA GLN A 114 11.81 -6.36 -24.11
C GLN A 114 12.80 -5.46 -23.36
N THR A 115 13.41 -5.98 -22.30
CA THR A 115 14.42 -5.24 -21.52
C THR A 115 15.81 -5.38 -22.11
N TYR A 116 16.64 -4.34 -21.97
CA TYR A 116 17.96 -4.25 -22.59
C TYR A 116 19.08 -3.87 -21.62
N SER A 117 20.28 -4.31 -21.99
CA SER A 117 21.56 -3.85 -21.44
C SER A 117 22.31 -3.08 -22.54
N VAL A 118 23.09 -2.07 -22.16
CA VAL A 118 23.87 -1.24 -23.08
C VAL A 118 25.34 -1.32 -22.70
N ASP A 119 26.21 -1.63 -23.66
CA ASP A 119 27.67 -1.70 -23.49
C ASP A 119 28.13 -2.55 -22.28
N GLY A 120 27.42 -3.65 -22.01
CA GLY A 120 27.73 -4.55 -20.91
C GLY A 120 27.10 -4.18 -19.56
N TYR A 121 26.20 -3.20 -19.52
CA TYR A 121 25.52 -2.76 -18.30
C TYR A 121 24.00 -2.89 -18.40
N ASP A 122 23.38 -3.46 -17.38
CA ASP A 122 21.95 -3.28 -17.17
C ASP A 122 21.70 -1.85 -16.73
N VAL A 123 20.66 -1.22 -17.25
CA VAL A 123 20.26 0.16 -16.93
C VAL A 123 18.82 0.17 -16.43
N ILE A 124 18.59 0.84 -15.30
CA ILE A 124 17.26 1.14 -14.79
C ILE A 124 17.15 2.62 -14.49
N PHE A 125 15.95 3.15 -14.65
CA PHE A 125 15.55 4.47 -14.21
C PHE A 125 14.65 4.32 -12.99
N ALA A 126 14.72 5.29 -12.09
CA ALA A 126 13.83 5.32 -10.95
C ALA A 126 13.53 6.75 -10.51
N LEU A 127 12.39 6.92 -9.86
CA LEU A 127 12.14 8.14 -9.10
C LEU A 127 13.02 8.16 -7.86
N THR A 128 13.74 9.26 -7.68
CA THR A 128 14.66 9.50 -6.58
C THR A 128 14.34 10.79 -5.83
N ALA A 129 14.71 10.84 -4.56
CA ALA A 129 14.70 12.06 -3.75
C ALA A 129 15.81 12.04 -2.68
N PRO A 130 16.25 13.21 -2.19
CA PRO A 130 17.25 13.29 -1.13
C PRO A 130 16.81 12.55 0.16
N ARG A 131 17.75 11.81 0.76
CA ARG A 131 17.55 11.16 2.08
C ARG A 131 17.41 12.14 3.25
N THR A 132 17.68 13.42 3.02
CA THR A 132 17.49 14.49 4.02
C THR A 132 16.02 14.85 4.24
N LEU A 133 15.13 14.45 3.33
CA LEU A 133 13.69 14.62 3.47
C LEU A 133 13.09 13.52 4.35
N SER A 134 11.88 13.75 4.86
CA SER A 134 11.03 12.63 5.26
C SER A 134 10.69 11.80 4.02
N PHE A 135 10.53 10.48 4.18
CA PHE A 135 10.10 9.64 3.06
C PHE A 135 8.78 10.15 2.50
N ASP A 136 7.78 10.50 3.32
CA ASP A 136 6.46 10.92 2.82
C ASP A 136 6.46 12.26 2.06
N ASP A 137 7.47 13.10 2.27
CA ASP A 137 7.61 14.41 1.59
C ASP A 137 8.27 14.30 0.21
N ARG A 138 8.78 13.11 -0.16
CA ARG A 138 9.59 12.90 -1.38
C ARG A 138 8.88 13.26 -2.69
N HIS A 139 7.55 13.25 -2.72
CA HIS A 139 6.77 13.32 -3.97
C HIS A 139 6.92 14.64 -4.74
N THR A 140 7.02 15.75 -4.03
CA THR A 140 7.14 17.08 -4.66
C THR A 140 8.59 17.47 -4.96
N TYR A 141 9.56 16.65 -4.53
CA TYR A 141 10.99 16.78 -4.79
C TYR A 141 11.53 15.66 -5.70
N ALA A 142 10.63 14.87 -6.30
CA ALA A 142 11.00 13.71 -7.11
C ALA A 142 11.79 14.14 -8.34
N LYS A 143 12.92 13.45 -8.58
CA LYS A 143 13.72 13.54 -9.81
C LYS A 143 13.86 12.16 -10.42
N ILE A 144 14.09 12.07 -11.72
CA ILE A 144 14.43 10.80 -12.37
C ILE A 144 15.93 10.61 -12.23
N GLY A 145 16.33 9.59 -11.48
CA GLY A 145 17.69 9.11 -11.39
C GLY A 145 17.88 7.82 -12.20
N TYR A 146 19.13 7.47 -12.47
CA TYR A 146 19.43 6.19 -13.14
C TYR A 146 20.51 5.40 -12.42
N PHE A 147 20.44 4.08 -12.58
CA PHE A 147 21.34 3.12 -11.98
C PHE A 147 21.86 2.16 -13.03
N THR A 148 23.11 1.74 -12.84
CA THR A 148 23.76 0.76 -13.71
C THR A 148 24.39 -0.36 -12.91
N ARG A 149 24.50 -1.54 -13.51
CA ARG A 149 25.34 -2.64 -13.00
C ARG A 149 25.83 -3.51 -14.16
N PRO A 150 26.91 -4.30 -14.00
CA PRO A 150 27.33 -5.23 -15.04
C PRO A 150 26.22 -6.25 -15.39
N THR A 151 26.04 -6.50 -16.67
CA THR A 151 25.06 -7.49 -17.18
C THR A 151 25.62 -8.92 -17.14
N GLY A 152 24.75 -9.92 -17.37
CA GLY A 152 25.15 -11.32 -17.51
C GLY A 152 25.57 -12.04 -16.23
N ILE A 153 25.48 -11.38 -15.06
CA ILE A 153 25.78 -11.98 -13.76
C ILE A 153 24.47 -12.51 -13.13
N PRO A 154 24.38 -13.82 -12.79
CA PRO A 154 23.24 -14.39 -12.08
C PRO A 154 22.97 -13.71 -10.74
N SER A 155 21.71 -13.64 -10.30
CA SER A 155 21.30 -12.97 -9.06
C SER A 155 22.06 -13.45 -7.83
N GLU A 156 22.35 -14.75 -7.75
CA GLU A 156 23.01 -15.39 -6.61
C GLU A 156 24.49 -15.02 -6.50
N GLN A 157 25.07 -14.47 -7.57
CA GLN A 157 26.47 -14.02 -7.64
C GLN A 157 26.60 -12.51 -7.47
N ARG A 158 25.48 -11.78 -7.36
CA ARG A 158 25.48 -10.34 -7.13
C ARG A 158 25.60 -10.02 -5.64
N PRO A 159 26.07 -8.81 -5.30
CA PRO A 159 25.89 -8.28 -3.94
C PRO A 159 24.43 -8.38 -3.50
N GLU A 160 24.19 -8.57 -2.20
CA GLU A 160 22.86 -8.75 -1.63
C GLU A 160 21.89 -7.61 -1.98
N ASN A 161 22.39 -6.37 -2.09
CA ASN A 161 21.61 -5.20 -2.48
C ASN A 161 21.40 -5.05 -4.02
N GLY A 162 21.73 -6.08 -4.79
CA GLY A 162 21.59 -6.13 -6.25
C GLY A 162 22.77 -5.56 -7.05
N GLY A 163 23.74 -4.92 -6.38
CA GLY A 163 24.97 -4.41 -7.00
C GLY A 163 24.77 -3.22 -7.94
N TRP A 164 23.74 -2.40 -7.70
CA TRP A 164 23.44 -1.20 -8.48
C TRP A 164 24.33 -0.03 -8.04
N THR A 165 24.85 0.71 -9.02
CA THR A 165 25.54 1.99 -8.80
C THR A 165 24.61 3.13 -9.20
N TYR A 166 24.36 4.06 -8.28
CA TYR A 166 23.61 5.29 -8.58
C TYR A 166 24.49 6.23 -9.40
N GLN A 167 24.00 6.66 -10.56
CA GLN A 167 24.74 7.53 -11.48
C GLN A 167 24.30 9.00 -11.39
N GLY A 168 23.31 9.31 -10.55
CA GLY A 168 22.75 10.65 -10.40
C GLY A 168 21.45 10.84 -11.18
N ASN A 169 21.05 12.10 -11.28
CA ASN A 169 19.84 12.52 -12.00
C ASN A 169 20.05 12.43 -13.51
N VAL A 170 18.99 12.12 -14.25
CA VAL A 170 18.99 12.07 -15.72
C VAL A 170 19.03 13.48 -16.31
N PHE A 171 18.28 14.41 -15.72
CA PHE A 171 18.22 15.79 -16.16
C PHE A 171 19.06 16.68 -15.26
N GLU A 172 19.73 17.66 -15.87
CA GLU A 172 20.32 18.77 -15.13
C GLU A 172 19.21 19.63 -14.52
N ASP A 173 19.50 20.27 -13.39
CA ASP A 173 18.54 21.13 -12.70
C ASP A 173 18.04 22.25 -13.63
N GLY A 174 16.72 22.47 -13.65
CA GLY A 174 16.06 23.49 -14.46
C GLY A 174 15.74 23.07 -15.90
N VAL A 175 16.24 21.94 -16.41
CA VAL A 175 15.93 21.47 -17.77
C VAL A 175 14.44 21.18 -17.92
N THR A 176 13.86 20.46 -16.96
CA THR A 176 12.45 20.04 -16.99
C THR A 176 11.48 21.17 -16.64
N ASP A 177 11.97 22.32 -16.17
CA ASP A 177 11.16 23.51 -15.89
C ASP A 177 10.77 24.25 -17.19
N GLY A 178 11.58 24.10 -18.25
CA GLY A 178 11.44 24.85 -19.50
C GLY A 178 10.16 24.60 -20.28
N ILE A 179 9.38 23.57 -19.94
CA ILE A 179 8.10 23.26 -20.58
C ILE A 179 6.94 24.10 -20.03
N PHE A 180 7.09 24.71 -18.85
CA PHE A 180 6.01 25.44 -18.19
C PHE A 180 6.02 26.92 -18.60
N PRO A 181 4.94 27.45 -19.21
CA PRO A 181 4.86 28.88 -19.50
C PRO A 181 4.86 29.74 -18.22
N ASP A 182 4.27 29.22 -17.14
CA ASP A 182 4.28 29.84 -15.81
C ASP A 182 5.43 29.27 -14.97
N GLN A 183 6.38 30.14 -14.62
CA GLN A 183 7.57 29.81 -13.84
C GLN A 183 7.41 30.14 -12.34
N SER A 184 6.19 30.44 -11.87
CA SER A 184 5.91 30.80 -10.48
C SER A 184 5.65 29.60 -9.55
N PHE A 185 5.91 28.37 -10.03
CA PHE A 185 5.76 27.16 -9.22
C PHE A 185 6.69 27.18 -8.00
N THR A 186 6.22 26.63 -6.88
CA THR A 186 7.03 26.52 -5.66
C THR A 186 7.88 25.24 -5.63
N GLN A 187 7.47 24.23 -6.40
CA GLN A 187 8.13 22.94 -6.54
C GLN A 187 7.88 22.40 -7.96
N GLN A 188 8.88 21.74 -8.50
CA GLN A 188 8.80 21.02 -9.77
C GLN A 188 9.39 19.62 -9.56
N ALA A 189 8.69 18.62 -10.09
CA ALA A 189 9.04 17.22 -9.92
C ALA A 189 8.89 16.46 -11.25
N GLU A 190 9.67 15.41 -11.37
CA GLU A 190 9.64 14.46 -12.49
C GLU A 190 8.99 13.18 -11.99
N TRP A 191 7.90 12.74 -12.63
CA TRP A 191 7.11 11.58 -12.22
C TRP A 191 7.25 10.44 -13.23
N SER A 192 6.81 9.24 -12.84
CA SER A 192 7.03 8.02 -13.61
C SER A 192 6.32 8.04 -14.96
N ASP A 193 7.05 7.72 -16.02
CA ASP A 193 6.50 7.34 -17.32
C ASP A 193 7.35 6.22 -17.95
N PRO A 194 6.92 4.96 -17.85
CA PRO A 194 7.64 3.84 -18.45
C PRO A 194 7.44 3.73 -19.97
N ARG A 195 6.65 4.63 -20.59
CA ARG A 195 6.32 4.61 -22.04
C ARG A 195 6.93 5.77 -22.82
N GLY A 196 7.85 6.52 -22.20
CA GLY A 196 8.59 7.61 -22.86
C GLY A 196 9.32 7.16 -24.12
#